data_AF-A0AAV5VFG5-F1
#
_entry.id   AF-A0AAV5VFG5-F1
#
_cell.length_a   1.000
_cell.length_b   1.000
_cell.length_c   1.000
_cell.angle_alpha   90.00
_cell.angle_beta   90.00
_cell.angle_gamma   90.00
#
_symmetry.space_group_name_H-M   'P 1'
#
loop_
_entity.id
_entity.type
_entity.pdbx_description
1 polymer ?
#
loop_
_entity_poly.entity_id
_entity_poly.type
_entity_poly.pdbx_seq_one_letter_code
_entity_poly.pdbx_strand_id
1 'polypeptide(L)'
;LQHQHQGTVQLLLMPLSSTAASVKSNKWDGEEGEECESVPLPIQTFLWRQTNPFLGAKIGKLHEASCVTFERVVVQNILHGLSPSLSDAISSVSRWRLVRASFPHLIQCCGALLEANTGQRPLSNSIQKILYILHWMILDSAAE
;
A
#
# COMPACT_ATOMS: atom_id res chain seq x y z
N LEU A 1 32.74 -17.23 47.96
CA LEU A 1 33.33 -17.33 46.60
C LEU A 1 32.21 -17.05 45.60
N GLN A 2 32.12 -15.80 45.15
CA GLN A 2 31.10 -15.29 44.25
C GLN A 2 31.44 -15.73 42.82
N HIS A 3 30.49 -16.39 42.13
CA HIS A 3 30.61 -16.68 40.70
C HIS A 3 30.00 -15.51 39.90
N GLN A 4 30.86 -14.71 39.27
CA GLN A 4 30.48 -13.68 38.31
C GLN A 4 30.70 -14.26 36.89
N HIS A 5 29.61 -14.58 36.18
CA HIS A 5 29.67 -14.97 34.77
C HIS A 5 29.70 -13.70 33.90
N GLN A 6 30.87 -13.39 33.32
CA GLN A 6 30.99 -12.45 32.21
C GLN A 6 30.67 -13.19 30.91
N GLY A 7 29.53 -12.89 30.29
CA GLY A 7 29.20 -13.32 28.94
C GLY A 7 29.78 -12.34 27.91
N THR A 8 30.69 -12.82 27.06
CA THR A 8 31.20 -12.06 25.92
C THR A 8 30.22 -12.17 24.75
N VAL A 9 29.61 -11.06 24.34
CA VAL A 9 28.80 -11.00 23.12
C VAL A 9 29.75 -10.86 21.93
N GLN A 10 30.00 -11.97 21.22
CA GLN A 10 30.69 -11.96 19.93
C GLN A 10 29.74 -11.37 18.87
N LEU A 11 29.97 -10.10 18.52
CA LEU A 11 29.40 -9.49 17.32
C LEU A 11 30.09 -10.12 16.10
N LEU A 12 29.33 -10.91 15.35
CA LEU A 12 29.77 -11.52 14.09
C LEU A 12 29.90 -10.41 13.03
N LEU A 13 31.07 -9.76 12.94
CA LEU A 13 31.39 -8.88 11.81
C LEU A 13 31.59 -9.76 10.57
N MET A 14 30.66 -9.67 9.62
CA MET A 14 30.87 -10.21 8.27
C MET A 14 31.86 -9.30 7.51
N PRO A 15 32.86 -9.87 6.82
CA PRO A 15 33.77 -9.08 5.99
C PRO A 15 33.07 -8.62 4.71
N LEU A 16 33.07 -7.31 4.45
CA LEU A 16 32.73 -6.73 3.16
C LEU A 16 33.82 -7.09 2.14
N SER A 17 33.60 -8.16 1.38
CA SER A 17 34.37 -8.41 0.17
C SER A 17 33.88 -7.49 -0.95
N SER A 18 34.73 -6.52 -1.26
CA SER A 18 34.69 -5.69 -2.44
C SER A 18 34.99 -6.53 -3.69
N THR A 19 34.16 -6.35 -4.72
CA THR A 19 34.43 -6.37 -6.18
C THR A 19 33.22 -6.95 -6.93
N ALA A 20 32.40 -6.07 -7.49
CA ALA A 20 31.50 -6.41 -8.58
C ALA A 20 31.67 -5.35 -9.67
N ALA A 21 31.95 -5.81 -10.88
CA ALA A 21 32.35 -5.03 -12.03
C ALA A 21 31.33 -3.96 -12.41
N SER A 22 31.84 -2.82 -12.88
CA SER A 22 31.05 -1.73 -13.46
C SER A 22 30.33 -2.21 -14.73
N VAL A 23 29.05 -2.55 -14.58
CA VAL A 23 28.11 -2.52 -15.70
C VAL A 23 27.77 -1.05 -15.91
N LYS A 24 28.18 -0.49 -17.05
CA LYS A 24 27.70 0.82 -17.50
C LYS A 24 26.20 0.71 -17.68
N SER A 25 25.43 1.21 -16.71
CA SER A 25 23.99 1.38 -16.91
C SER A 25 23.79 2.41 -18.01
N ASN A 26 22.94 2.08 -18.97
CA ASN A 26 22.39 3.09 -19.87
C ASN A 26 21.72 4.14 -18.99
N LYS A 27 22.27 5.34 -19.01
CA LYS A 27 21.71 6.53 -18.40
C LYS A 27 20.40 6.82 -19.12
N TRP A 28 19.29 6.42 -18.51
CA TRP A 28 17.98 6.96 -18.83
C TRP A 28 17.96 8.35 -18.21
N ASP A 29 18.40 9.35 -18.97
CA ASP A 29 18.15 10.75 -18.63
C ASP A 29 16.64 11.00 -18.76
N GLY A 30 15.92 10.72 -17.68
CA GLY A 30 14.49 10.96 -17.54
C GLY A 30 14.23 11.53 -16.15
N GLU A 31 14.18 12.86 -16.07
CA GLU A 31 13.57 13.67 -15.01
C GLU A 31 13.63 13.08 -13.58
N GLU A 32 14.81 13.16 -12.95
CA GLU A 32 15.07 12.78 -11.54
C GLU A 32 14.38 13.71 -10.50
N GLY A 33 13.21 14.29 -10.81
CA GLY A 33 12.58 15.35 -10.00
C GLY A 33 11.46 14.91 -9.05
N GLU A 34 10.71 13.83 -9.36
CA GLU A 34 9.55 13.39 -8.56
C GLU A 34 9.69 11.99 -7.96
N GLU A 35 10.69 11.22 -8.38
CA GLU A 35 10.86 9.80 -8.03
C GLU A 35 11.57 9.57 -6.68
N CYS A 36 11.01 10.02 -5.56
CA CYS A 36 11.27 9.36 -4.25
C CYS A 36 10.48 9.93 -3.08
N GLU A 37 9.67 10.98 -3.27
CA GLU A 37 9.09 11.60 -2.09
C GLU A 37 8.06 10.64 -1.46
N SER A 38 8.23 10.39 -0.16
CA SER A 38 7.43 9.42 0.56
C SER A 38 6.00 9.91 0.68
N VAL A 39 5.04 8.97 0.69
CA VAL A 39 3.64 9.30 0.93
C VAL A 39 3.50 9.76 2.39
N PRO A 40 2.79 10.85 2.72
CA PRO A 40 2.62 11.28 4.10
C PRO A 40 2.10 10.18 5.04
N LEU A 41 2.61 10.15 6.28
CA LEU A 41 2.26 9.13 7.28
C LEU A 41 0.73 8.98 7.52
N PRO A 42 -0.09 10.05 7.52
CA PRO A 42 -1.54 9.90 7.64
C PRO A 42 -2.15 9.05 6.51
N ILE A 43 -1.69 9.23 5.27
CA ILE A 43 -2.16 8.44 4.12
C ILE A 43 -1.70 7.00 4.25
N GLN A 44 -0.42 6.76 4.59
CA GLN A 44 0.09 5.39 4.82
C GLN A 44 -0.74 4.67 5.90
N THR A 45 -1.03 5.36 7.00
CA THR A 45 -1.83 4.83 8.12
C THR A 45 -3.27 4.54 7.68
N PHE A 46 -3.87 5.43 6.90
CA PHE A 46 -5.19 5.22 6.32
C PHE A 46 -5.23 3.96 5.43
N LEU A 47 -4.32 3.84 4.47
CA LEU A 47 -4.25 2.71 3.54
C LEU A 47 -4.04 1.39 4.28
N TRP A 48 -3.13 1.37 5.28
CA TRP A 48 -2.94 0.22 6.15
C TRP A 48 -4.23 -0.17 6.88
N ARG A 49 -4.91 0.79 7.51
CA ARG A 49 -6.18 0.54 8.21
C ARG A 49 -7.28 0.00 7.29
N GLN A 50 -7.35 0.47 6.05
CA GLN A 50 -8.32 -0.05 5.07
C GLN A 50 -7.95 -1.43 4.55
N THR A 51 -6.66 -1.78 4.52
CA THR A 51 -6.19 -3.11 4.07
C THR A 51 -6.30 -4.16 5.16
N ASN A 52 -6.17 -3.77 6.43
CA ASN A 52 -6.12 -4.70 7.56
C ASN A 52 -7.29 -5.71 7.63
N PRO A 53 -8.56 -5.35 7.34
CA PRO A 53 -9.68 -6.30 7.34
C PRO A 53 -9.54 -7.48 6.36
N PHE A 54 -8.62 -7.39 5.39
CA PHE A 54 -8.40 -8.39 4.34
C PHE A 54 -7.23 -9.34 4.66
N LEU A 55 -6.42 -9.05 5.69
CA LEU A 55 -5.18 -9.80 5.99
C LEU A 55 -5.38 -10.96 6.96
N GLY A 56 -6.57 -11.08 7.56
CA GLY A 56 -6.87 -12.16 8.51
C GLY A 56 -7.10 -13.51 7.82
N ALA A 57 -6.92 -14.60 8.57
CA ALA A 57 -7.19 -15.97 8.10
C ALA A 57 -8.63 -16.19 7.62
N LYS A 58 -9.57 -15.33 8.04
CA LYS A 58 -10.94 -15.27 7.54
C LYS A 58 -11.34 -13.80 7.36
N ILE A 59 -11.98 -13.50 6.23
CA ILE A 59 -12.49 -12.15 5.96
C ILE A 59 -13.80 -11.94 6.72
N GLY A 60 -13.79 -11.02 7.69
CA GLY A 60 -14.98 -10.58 8.41
C GLY A 60 -15.77 -9.50 7.67
N LYS A 61 -16.84 -8.97 8.26
CA LYS A 61 -17.73 -7.98 7.61
C LYS A 61 -17.10 -6.58 7.40
N LEU A 62 -16.01 -6.26 8.10
CA LEU A 62 -15.38 -4.93 8.03
C LEU A 62 -14.84 -4.58 6.63
N HIS A 63 -14.52 -5.60 5.83
CA HIS A 63 -13.99 -5.40 4.47
C HIS A 63 -14.97 -4.62 3.57
N GLU A 64 -16.29 -4.77 3.78
CA GLU A 64 -17.32 -4.08 2.99
C GLU A 64 -17.21 -2.57 3.16
N ALA A 65 -17.04 -2.11 4.40
CA ALA A 65 -16.85 -0.69 4.71
C ALA A 65 -15.53 -0.15 4.13
N SER A 66 -14.48 -0.96 4.12
CA SER A 66 -13.21 -0.59 3.49
C SER A 66 -13.33 -0.47 1.97
N CYS A 67 -14.08 -1.35 1.30
CA CYS A 67 -14.34 -1.22 -0.14
C CYS A 67 -15.06 0.10 -0.47
N VAL A 68 -16.08 0.46 0.31
CA VAL A 68 -16.79 1.75 0.17
C VAL A 68 -15.86 2.94 0.43
N THR A 69 -15.00 2.83 1.44
CA THR A 69 -14.06 3.90 1.78
C THR A 69 -13.01 4.12 0.69
N PHE A 70 -12.48 3.03 0.11
CA PHE A 70 -11.58 3.11 -1.02
C PHE A 70 -12.24 3.78 -2.23
N GLU A 71 -13.46 3.40 -2.59
CA GLU A 71 -14.17 4.06 -3.71
C GLU A 71 -14.36 5.56 -3.46
N ARG A 72 -14.84 5.93 -2.28
CA ARG A 72 -15.10 7.34 -1.95
C ARG A 72 -13.84 8.20 -2.00
N VAL A 73 -12.73 7.70 -1.46
CA VAL A 73 -11.49 8.48 -1.35
C VAL A 73 -10.63 8.37 -2.61
N VAL A 74 -10.44 7.16 -3.14
CA VAL A 74 -9.50 6.89 -4.23
C VAL A 74 -10.12 7.09 -5.61
N VAL A 75 -11.43 6.91 -5.79
CA VAL A 75 -12.10 7.13 -7.08
C VAL A 75 -12.81 8.48 -7.09
N GLN A 76 -13.69 8.70 -6.11
CA GLN A 76 -14.57 9.88 -6.12
C GLN A 76 -13.92 11.15 -5.54
N ASN A 77 -12.71 11.04 -4.96
CA ASN A 77 -12.00 12.13 -4.29
C ASN A 77 -12.84 12.86 -3.22
N ILE A 78 -13.72 12.14 -2.53
CA ILE A 78 -14.58 12.68 -1.47
C ILE A 78 -13.85 12.53 -0.12
N LEU A 79 -13.39 13.66 0.43
CA LEU A 79 -12.66 13.71 1.70
C LEU A 79 -13.53 14.07 2.92
N HIS A 80 -14.82 14.32 2.71
CA HIS A 80 -15.75 14.68 3.78
C HIS A 80 -15.89 13.54 4.82
N GLY A 81 -15.72 13.88 6.09
CA GLY A 81 -15.81 12.92 7.21
C GLY A 81 -14.48 12.22 7.54
N LEU A 82 -13.39 12.52 6.84
CA LEU A 82 -12.04 12.11 7.25
C LEU A 82 -11.50 13.01 8.36
N SER A 83 -10.49 12.53 9.10
CA SER A 83 -9.82 13.36 10.10
C SER A 83 -9.09 14.53 9.45
N PRO A 84 -8.98 15.71 10.09
CA PRO A 84 -8.28 16.87 9.53
C PRO A 84 -6.86 16.52 9.06
N SER A 85 -6.10 15.80 9.88
CA SER A 85 -4.74 15.35 9.55
C SER A 85 -4.64 14.48 8.29
N LEU A 86 -5.67 13.71 7.97
CA LEU A 86 -5.70 12.88 6.75
C LEU A 86 -6.10 13.72 5.55
N SER A 87 -7.12 14.57 5.70
CA SER A 87 -7.57 15.49 4.64
C SER A 87 -6.46 16.45 4.21
N ASP A 88 -5.73 17.02 5.17
CA ASP A 88 -4.61 17.92 4.91
C ASP A 88 -3.49 17.18 4.18
N ALA A 89 -3.17 15.95 4.61
CA ALA A 89 -2.15 15.13 3.97
C ALA A 89 -2.52 14.70 2.55
N ILE A 90 -3.79 14.36 2.30
CA ILE A 90 -4.27 14.05 0.94
C ILE A 90 -4.19 15.30 0.05
N SER A 91 -4.53 16.47 0.60
CA SER A 91 -4.48 17.74 -0.14
C SER A 91 -3.04 18.21 -0.42
N SER A 92 -2.05 17.70 0.32
CA SER A 92 -0.63 18.05 0.15
C SER A 92 0.09 17.20 -0.90
N VAL A 93 -0.58 16.23 -1.53
CA VAL A 93 0.00 15.40 -2.60
C VAL A 93 -0.83 15.50 -3.87
N SER A 94 -0.22 15.23 -5.02
CA SER A 94 -0.98 15.13 -6.26
C SER A 94 -1.99 13.98 -6.20
N ARG A 95 -3.09 14.16 -6.94
CA ARG A 95 -4.15 13.15 -7.07
C ARG A 95 -3.57 11.80 -7.49
N TRP A 96 -2.75 11.81 -8.52
CA TRP A 96 -2.04 10.65 -9.05
C TRP A 96 -1.17 9.95 -8.01
N ARG A 97 -0.52 10.71 -7.11
CA ARG A 97 0.30 10.11 -6.06
C ARG A 97 -0.50 9.32 -5.05
N LEU A 98 -1.69 9.79 -4.66
CA LEU A 98 -2.60 9.02 -3.81
C LEU A 98 -3.07 7.74 -4.54
N VAL A 99 -3.39 7.84 -5.83
CA VAL A 99 -3.80 6.68 -6.66
C VAL A 99 -2.67 5.64 -6.69
N ARG A 100 -1.45 6.02 -7.04
CA ARG A 100 -0.28 5.13 -7.04
C ARG A 100 -0.04 4.49 -5.67
N ALA A 101 -0.12 5.29 -4.60
CA ALA A 101 0.06 4.79 -3.25
C ALA A 101 -0.99 3.74 -2.86
N SER A 102 -2.24 3.90 -3.34
CA SER A 102 -3.36 3.01 -3.02
C SER A 102 -3.34 1.69 -3.80
N PHE A 103 -2.68 1.65 -4.96
CA PHE A 103 -2.70 0.51 -5.88
C PHE A 103 -2.27 -0.84 -5.25
N PRO A 104 -1.10 -0.95 -4.59
CA PRO A 104 -0.69 -2.24 -4.00
C PRO A 104 -1.68 -2.73 -2.93
N HIS A 105 -2.32 -1.81 -2.20
CA HIS A 105 -3.34 -2.15 -1.21
C HIS A 105 -4.60 -2.73 -1.84
N LEU A 106 -5.07 -2.14 -2.95
CA LEU A 106 -6.27 -2.60 -3.65
C LEU A 106 -6.05 -3.95 -4.33
N ILE A 107 -4.86 -4.20 -4.88
CA ILE A 107 -4.48 -5.52 -5.42
C ILE A 107 -4.48 -6.57 -4.29
N GLN A 108 -3.89 -6.25 -3.13
CA GLN A 108 -3.91 -7.14 -1.96
C GLN A 108 -5.33 -7.46 -1.50
N CYS A 109 -6.20 -6.45 -1.41
CA CYS A 109 -7.60 -6.63 -1.02
C CYS A 109 -8.36 -7.50 -2.04
N CYS A 110 -8.12 -7.29 -3.34
CA CYS A 110 -8.72 -8.09 -4.40
C CYS A 110 -8.33 -9.56 -4.30
N GLY A 111 -7.04 -9.86 -4.11
CA GLY A 111 -6.54 -11.22 -3.95
C GLY A 111 -7.22 -11.95 -2.79
N ALA A 112 -7.27 -11.31 -1.62
CA ALA A 112 -7.92 -11.86 -0.44
C ALA A 112 -9.42 -12.14 -0.66
N LEU A 113 -10.15 -11.21 -1.31
CA LEU A 113 -11.56 -11.42 -1.60
C LEU A 113 -11.81 -12.56 -2.60
N LEU A 114 -10.99 -12.67 -3.63
CA LEU A 114 -11.10 -13.75 -4.61
C LEU A 114 -10.86 -15.11 -3.97
N GLU A 115 -9.85 -15.22 -3.10
CA GLU A 115 -9.60 -16.42 -2.31
C GLU A 115 -10.80 -16.78 -1.43
N ALA A 116 -11.36 -15.81 -0.72
CA ALA A 116 -12.54 -16.02 0.13
C ALA A 116 -13.82 -16.37 -0.65
N ASN A 117 -13.90 -16.02 -1.93
CA ASN A 117 -15.05 -16.27 -2.80
C ASN A 117 -14.82 -17.46 -3.76
N THR A 118 -13.82 -18.30 -3.48
CA THR A 118 -13.50 -19.47 -4.30
C THR A 118 -14.71 -20.39 -4.43
N GLY A 119 -15.12 -20.67 -5.67
CA GLY A 119 -16.22 -21.57 -5.98
C GLY A 119 -17.62 -20.96 -5.81
N GLN A 120 -17.74 -19.69 -5.43
CA GLN A 120 -19.02 -19.00 -5.30
C GLN A 120 -19.29 -18.07 -6.49
N ARG A 121 -20.47 -18.25 -7.13
CA ARG A 121 -21.03 -17.31 -8.10
C ARG A 121 -22.45 -16.92 -7.68
N PRO A 122 -22.86 -15.65 -7.90
CA PRO A 122 -22.09 -14.55 -8.50
C PRO A 122 -20.97 -14.01 -7.59
N LEU A 123 -20.11 -13.13 -8.13
CA LEU A 123 -19.09 -12.45 -7.32
C LEU A 123 -19.77 -11.58 -6.26
N SER A 124 -19.20 -11.52 -5.06
CA SER A 124 -19.72 -10.65 -4.00
C SER A 124 -19.65 -9.17 -4.38
N ASN A 125 -20.52 -8.34 -3.79
CA ASN A 125 -20.53 -6.89 -4.04
C ASN A 125 -19.17 -6.24 -3.74
N SER A 126 -18.47 -6.72 -2.72
CA SER A 126 -17.12 -6.25 -2.37
C SER A 126 -16.10 -6.52 -3.47
N ILE A 127 -16.13 -7.72 -4.08
CA ILE A 127 -15.25 -8.05 -5.21
C ILE A 127 -15.58 -7.16 -6.40
N GLN A 128 -16.86 -7.03 -6.75
CA GLN A 128 -17.28 -6.18 -7.86
C GLN A 128 -16.80 -4.73 -7.66
N LYS A 129 -16.89 -4.20 -6.44
CA LYS A 129 -16.44 -2.85 -6.10
C LYS A 129 -14.92 -2.69 -6.19
N ILE A 130 -14.14 -3.63 -5.65
CA ILE A 130 -12.68 -3.58 -5.77
C ILE A 130 -12.23 -3.72 -7.22
N LEU A 131 -12.84 -4.60 -8.00
CA LEU A 131 -12.56 -4.74 -9.44
C LEU A 131 -12.89 -3.46 -10.21
N TYR A 132 -14.01 -2.80 -9.89
CA TYR A 132 -14.35 -1.50 -10.47
C TYR A 132 -13.28 -0.44 -10.16
N ILE A 133 -12.84 -0.34 -8.90
CA ILE A 133 -11.80 0.62 -8.51
C ILE A 133 -10.49 0.32 -9.26
N LEU A 134 -10.06 -0.94 -9.31
CA LEU A 134 -8.85 -1.34 -10.03
C LEU A 134 -8.94 -1.03 -11.53
N HIS A 135 -10.10 -1.27 -12.14
CA HIS A 135 -10.34 -0.94 -13.54
C HIS A 135 -10.23 0.57 -13.79
N TRP A 136 -10.86 1.38 -12.95
CA TRP A 136 -10.77 2.84 -13.00
C TRP A 136 -9.32 3.33 -12.85
N MET A 137 -8.55 2.71 -11.94
CA MET A 137 -7.13 3.03 -11.77
C MET A 137 -6.30 2.74 -13.02
N ILE A 138 -6.56 1.64 -13.71
CA ILE A 138 -5.77 1.25 -14.88
C ILE A 138 -6.13 2.09 -16.11
N LEU A 139 -7.40 2.48 -16.27
CA LEU A 139 -7.87 3.14 -17.49
C LEU A 139 -7.94 4.67 -17.38
N ASP A 140 -8.55 5.18 -16.32
CA ASP A 140 -9.01 6.57 -16.27
C ASP A 140 -8.16 7.44 -15.33
N SER A 141 -7.48 6.84 -14.36
CA SER A 141 -6.85 7.61 -13.29
C SER A 141 -5.60 8.40 -13.68
N ALA A 142 -5.01 8.13 -14.85
CA ALA A 142 -3.89 8.90 -15.38
C ALA A 142 -4.32 10.25 -16.00
N ALA A 143 -5.63 10.44 -16.24
CA ALA A 143 -6.20 11.66 -16.80
C ALA A 143 -6.72 12.65 -15.74
N GLU A 144 -6.69 12.29 -14.45
CA GLU A 144 -7.04 13.14 -13.28
C GLU A 144 -5.80 13.70 -12.57
#